data_AF-A0A963JHK1-F1
#
_entry.id   AF-A0A963JHK1-F1
#
_cell.length_a   1.000
_cell.length_b   1.000
_cell.length_c   1.000
_cell.angle_alpha   90.00
_cell.angle_beta   90.00
_cell.angle_gamma   90.00
#
_symmetry.space_group_name_H-M   'P 1'
#
loop_
_entity.id
_entity.type
_entity.pdbx_description
1 polymer ?
#
loop_
_entity_poly.entity_id
_entity_poly.type
_entity_poly.pdbx_seq_one_letter_code
_entity_poly.pdbx_strand_id
1 'polypeptide(L)'
;MHLSELKSLHVSKLIEMGEALEIENVARLRKQELMFAIMKKRAKAGEQVFGDGVLEVLPDGFGFLRSIEASYMASTDDIYLSPSQIRRFNLHTGD
;
A
#
# COMPACT_ATOMS: atom_id res chain seq x y z
N MET A 1 -2.44 -4.17 10.32
CA MET A 1 -3.37 -3.23 9.63
C MET A 1 -3.25 -3.42 8.13
N HIS A 2 -4.36 -3.55 7.41
CA HIS A 2 -4.37 -3.79 5.96
C HIS A 2 -4.48 -2.50 5.15
N LEU A 3 -3.79 -2.41 4.01
CA LEU A 3 -3.91 -1.27 3.08
C LEU A 3 -5.35 -1.13 2.55
N SER A 4 -5.99 -2.25 2.20
CA SER A 4 -7.37 -2.30 1.70
C SER A 4 -8.39 -1.74 2.71
N GLU A 5 -8.17 -1.95 4.01
CA GLU A 5 -9.00 -1.36 5.07
C GLU A 5 -8.97 0.17 4.99
N LEU A 6 -7.78 0.77 4.89
CA LEU A 6 -7.62 2.23 4.80
C LEU A 6 -8.24 2.79 3.51
N LYS A 7 -8.14 2.07 2.39
CA LYS A 7 -8.73 2.49 1.12
C LYS A 7 -10.25 2.57 1.17
N SER A 8 -10.90 1.64 1.87
CA SER A 8 -12.35 1.60 2.02
C SER A 8 -12.93 2.74 2.87
N LEU A 9 -12.10 3.38 3.71
CA LEU A 9 -12.55 4.45 4.59
C LEU A 9 -12.80 5.77 3.84
N HIS A 10 -13.78 6.52 4.33
CA HIS A 10 -13.99 7.89 3.90
C HIS A 10 -12.81 8.78 4.33
N VAL A 11 -12.49 9.81 3.54
CA VAL A 11 -11.31 10.68 3.78
C VAL A 11 -11.37 11.36 5.16
N SER A 12 -12.56 11.71 5.65
CA SER A 12 -12.72 12.30 7.00
C SER A 12 -12.21 11.37 8.09
N LYS A 13 -12.45 10.06 7.98
CA LYS A 13 -11.98 9.08 8.97
C LYS A 13 -10.46 8.93 8.93
N LEU A 14 -9.87 9.01 7.74
CA LEU A 14 -8.41 9.00 7.59
C LEU A 14 -7.79 10.26 8.20
N ILE A 15 -8.45 11.42 8.09
CA ILE A 15 -7.99 12.66 8.73
C ILE A 15 -8.00 12.49 10.24
N GLU A 16 -9.11 12.05 10.84
CA GLU A 16 -9.21 11.77 12.29
C GLU A 16 -8.10 10.82 12.76
N MET A 17 -7.85 9.74 12.00
CA MET A 17 -6.79 8.79 12.32
C MET A 17 -5.40 9.41 12.21
N GLY A 18 -5.17 10.27 11.21
CA GLY A 18 -3.91 10.98 11.04
C GLY A 18 -3.65 11.98 12.17
N GLU A 19 -4.67 12.72 12.62
CA GLU A 19 -4.57 13.64 13.76
C GLU A 19 -4.28 12.88 15.06
N ALA A 20 -4.97 11.78 15.32
CA ALA A 20 -4.74 10.92 16.48
C ALA A 20 -3.33 10.30 16.51
N LEU A 21 -2.69 10.16 15.34
CA LEU A 21 -1.33 9.67 15.17
C LEU A 21 -0.28 10.80 15.15
N GLU A 22 -0.69 12.05 15.42
CA GLU A 22 0.16 13.23 15.39
C GLU A 22 0.91 13.36 14.05
N ILE A 23 0.18 13.20 12.95
CA ILE A 23 0.67 13.47 11.60
C ILE A 23 0.38 14.94 11.29
N GLU A 24 1.39 15.69 10.89
CA GLU A 24 1.23 17.10 10.56
C GLU A 24 0.54 17.30 9.21
N ASN A 25 -0.20 18.40 9.08
CA ASN A 25 -0.80 18.86 7.81
C ASN A 25 -1.72 17.84 7.11
N VAL A 26 -2.37 16.94 7.86
CA VAL A 26 -3.24 15.88 7.30
C VAL A 26 -4.34 16.40 6.38
N ALA A 27 -4.92 17.57 6.66
CA ALA A 27 -5.97 18.19 5.84
C ALA A 27 -5.48 18.65 4.45
N ARG A 28 -4.15 18.76 4.24
CA ARG A 28 -3.55 19.13 2.95
C ARG A 28 -3.13 17.92 2.13
N LEU A 29 -3.07 16.73 2.74
CA LEU A 29 -2.66 15.51 2.07
C LEU A 29 -3.78 14.97 1.20
N ARG A 30 -3.42 14.48 0.01
CA ARG A 30 -4.35 13.65 -0.78
C ARG A 30 -4.64 12.37 -0.01
N LYS A 31 -5.79 11.74 -0.27
CA LYS A 31 -6.21 10.49 0.39
C LYS A 31 -5.09 9.43 0.38
N GLN A 32 -4.41 9.25 -0.75
CA GLN A 32 -3.28 8.32 -0.88
C GLN A 32 -2.10 8.68 0.04
N GLU A 33 -1.65 9.94 0.01
CA GLU A 33 -0.55 10.43 0.85
C GLU A 33 -0.86 10.27 2.33
N LEU A 34 -2.12 10.53 2.72
CA LEU A 34 -2.60 10.37 4.08
C LEU A 34 -2.58 8.90 4.54
N MET A 35 -3.05 7.97 3.68
CA MET A 35 -2.96 6.53 3.98
C MET A 35 -1.51 6.07 4.17
N PHE A 36 -0.60 6.49 3.28
CA PHE A 36 0.82 6.18 3.41
C PHE A 36 1.44 6.76 4.68
N ALA A 37 1.09 7.99 5.06
CA ALA A 37 1.56 8.61 6.29
C ALA A 37 1.09 7.82 7.53
N ILE A 38 -0.18 7.41 7.56
CA ILE A 38 -0.75 6.58 8.63
C ILE A 38 -0.02 5.24 8.75
N MET A 39 0.14 4.52 7.62
CA MET A 39 0.85 3.24 7.59
C MET A 39 2.29 3.40 8.06
N LYS A 40 2.99 4.44 7.60
CA LYS A 40 4.37 4.72 7.99
C LYS A 40 4.51 5.02 9.48
N LYS A 41 3.59 5.81 10.06
CA LYS A 41 3.63 6.12 11.51
C LYS A 41 3.42 4.85 12.34
N ARG A 42 2.45 4.01 11.98
CA ARG A 42 2.16 2.75 12.68
C ARG A 42 3.28 1.72 12.54
N ALA A 43 3.84 1.57 11.34
CA ALA A 43 4.99 0.70 11.12
C ALA A 43 6.20 1.13 11.97
N LYS A 44 6.45 2.44 12.11
CA LYS A 44 7.49 2.98 13.01
C LYS A 44 7.20 2.71 14.50
N ALA A 45 5.94 2.56 14.88
CA ALA A 45 5.53 2.17 16.24
C ALA A 45 5.65 0.65 16.49
N GLY A 46 6.10 -0.13 15.49
CA GLY A 46 6.25 -1.58 15.58
C GLY A 46 5.01 -2.38 15.17
N GLU A 47 3.96 -1.72 14.68
CA GLU A 47 2.78 -2.41 14.15
C GLU A 47 3.09 -3.05 12.79
N GLN A 48 2.54 -4.25 12.56
CA GLN A 48 2.62 -4.90 11.26
C GLN A 48 1.64 -4.27 10.27
N VAL A 49 2.16 -3.95 9.08
CA VAL A 49 1.39 -3.45 7.94
C VAL A 49 1.30 -4.54 6.88
N PHE A 50 0.12 -4.68 6.29
CA PHE A 50 -0.18 -5.68 5.28
C PHE A 50 -0.74 -5.00 4.04
N GLY A 51 -0.49 -5.60 2.89
CA GLY A 51 -1.06 -5.19 1.62
C GLY A 51 -1.16 -6.41 0.71
N ASP A 52 -2.15 -6.37 -0.17
CA ASP A 52 -2.49 -7.42 -1.11
C ASP A 52 -2.69 -6.84 -2.51
N GLY A 53 -2.67 -7.72 -3.49
CA GLY A 53 -2.91 -7.42 -4.89
C GLY A 53 -2.52 -8.61 -5.76
N VAL A 54 -2.70 -8.48 -7.07
CA VAL A 54 -2.32 -9.50 -8.05
C VAL A 54 -0.94 -9.16 -8.60
N LEU A 55 -0.03 -10.13 -8.58
CA LEU A 55 1.34 -9.95 -9.03
C LEU A 55 1.40 -9.76 -10.54
N GLU A 56 2.11 -8.72 -10.96
CA GLU A 56 2.61 -8.55 -12.32
C GLU A 56 4.14 -8.56 -12.29
N VAL A 57 4.75 -9.56 -12.93
CA VAL A 57 6.21 -9.64 -13.09
C VAL A 57 6.61 -8.95 -14.39
N LEU A 58 7.55 -8.00 -14.30
CA LEU A 58 8.08 -7.24 -15.44
C LEU A 58 9.31 -7.95 -16.06
N PRO A 59 9.71 -7.58 -17.30
CA PRO A 59 10.82 -8.24 -18.01
C PRO A 59 12.15 -8.28 -17.25
N ASP A 60 12.41 -7.28 -16.40
CA ASP A 60 13.61 -7.19 -15.57
C ASP A 60 13.58 -8.11 -14.33
N GLY A 61 12.49 -8.87 -14.16
CA GLY A 61 12.33 -9.90 -13.13
C GLY A 61 11.89 -9.40 -11.76
N PHE A 62 11.65 -8.10 -11.59
CA PHE A 62 10.92 -7.56 -10.44
C PHE A 62 9.43 -7.45 -10.77
N GLY A 63 8.59 -7.21 -9.77
CA GLY A 63 7.15 -7.13 -9.99
C GLY A 63 6.45 -6.19 -9.03
N PHE A 64 5.15 -6.04 -9.26
CA PHE A 64 4.27 -5.22 -8.44
C PHE A 64 2.99 -6.00 -8.13
N LEU A 65 2.49 -5.92 -6.90
CA LEU A 65 1.10 -6.28 -6.61
C LEU A 65 0.21 -5.13 -7.05
N ARG A 66 -0.63 -5.40 -8.04
CA ARG A 66 -1.60 -4.46 -8.60
C ARG A 66 -2.94 -4.58 -7.89
N SER A 67 -3.59 -3.45 -7.66
CA SER A 67 -4.95 -3.44 -7.07
C SER A 67 -6.02 -3.72 -8.13
N ILE A 68 -7.03 -4.50 -7.75
CA ILE A 68 -8.27 -4.68 -8.53
C ILE A 68 -9.03 -3.36 -8.70
N GLU A 69 -8.95 -2.46 -7.73
CA GLU A 69 -9.62 -1.15 -7.75
C GLU A 69 -9.04 -0.24 -8.84
N ALA A 70 -7.74 -0.40 -9.13
CA ALA A 70 -7.05 0.27 -10.22
C ALA A 70 -7.21 -0.48 -11.56
N SER A 71 -8.09 -1.50 -11.63
CA SER A 71 -8.23 -2.37 -12.80
C SER A 71 -6.91 -2.99 -13.26
N TYR A 72 -6.04 -3.30 -12.29
CA TYR A 72 -4.68 -3.82 -12.51
C TYR A 72 -3.75 -2.88 -13.28
N MET A 73 -4.13 -1.62 -13.44
CA MET A 73 -3.25 -0.61 -14.04
C MET A 73 -2.18 -0.17 -13.05
N ALA A 74 -1.06 0.27 -13.61
CA ALA A 74 0.03 0.81 -12.81
C ALA A 74 -0.43 2.01 -11.97
N SER A 75 -0.15 1.94 -10.69
CA SER A 75 -0.56 2.92 -9.71
C SER A 75 0.55 3.22 -8.72
N THR A 76 0.48 4.39 -8.09
CA THR A 76 1.47 4.85 -7.11
C THR A 76 1.43 4.09 -5.79
N ASP A 77 0.38 3.31 -5.56
CA ASP A 77 0.17 2.47 -4.39
C ASP A 77 0.50 0.98 -4.62
N ASP A 78 1.06 0.64 -5.78
CA ASP A 78 1.48 -0.71 -6.09
C ASP A 78 2.61 -1.18 -5.16
N ILE A 79 2.54 -2.44 -4.74
CA ILE A 79 3.49 -3.00 -3.77
C ILE A 79 4.61 -3.67 -4.54
N TYR A 80 5.81 -3.11 -4.42
CA TYR A 80 7.01 -3.65 -5.05
C TYR A 80 7.38 -5.03 -4.48
N LEU A 81 7.66 -5.97 -5.38
CA LEU A 81 8.31 -7.25 -5.09
C LEU A 81 9.67 -7.32 -5.78
N SER A 82 10.69 -7.66 -5.00
CA SER A 82 12.04 -7.86 -5.53
C SER A 82 12.18 -9.16 -6.32
N PRO A 83 13.13 -9.24 -7.27
CA PRO A 83 13.40 -10.47 -8.01
C PRO A 83 13.79 -11.65 -7.13
N SER A 84 14.35 -11.40 -5.93
CA SER A 84 14.72 -12.46 -4.99
C SER A 84 13.50 -13.04 -4.27
N GLN A 85 12.51 -12.21 -3.92
CA GLN A 85 11.23 -12.68 -3.36
C GLN A 85 10.48 -13.53 -4.39
N ILE A 86 10.36 -13.04 -5.63
CA ILE A 86 9.68 -13.74 -6.73
C ILE A 86 10.33 -15.12 -6.96
N ARG A 87 11.66 -15.18 -7.06
CA ARG A 87 12.39 -16.45 -7.23
C ARG A 87 12.28 -17.37 -6.02
N ARG A 88 12.41 -16.85 -4.80
CA ARG A 88 12.39 -17.64 -3.56
C ARG A 88 11.06 -18.39 -3.38
N PHE A 89 9.96 -17.77 -3.75
CA PHE A 89 8.62 -18.34 -3.59
C PHE A 89 8.03 -18.90 -4.89
N ASN A 90 8.81 -18.90 -5.98
CA ASN A 90 8.38 -19.37 -7.30
C ASN A 90 7.08 -18.70 -7.79
N LEU A 91 7.01 -17.37 -7.64
CA LEU A 91 5.83 -16.57 -7.99
C LEU A 91 5.80 -16.24 -9.48
N HIS A 92 4.60 -16.13 -10.04
CA HIS A 92 4.31 -15.84 -11.44
C HIS A 92 3.28 -14.72 -11.56
N THR A 93 3.25 -14.06 -12.73
CA THR A 93 2.20 -13.08 -13.03
C THR A 93 0.82 -13.74 -12.90
N GLY A 94 -0.05 -13.12 -12.10
CA GLY A 94 -1.39 -13.63 -11.79
C GLY A 94 -1.53 -14.27 -10.40
N ASP A 95 -0.43 -14.58 -9.71
CA ASP A 95 -0.44 -14.97 -8.28
C ASP A 95 -0.88 -13.81 -7.39
#